data_AF-A0A2H0H4L6-F1
#
_entry.id   AF-A0A2H0H4L6-F1
#
_cell.length_a   1.000
_cell.length_b   1.000
_cell.length_c   1.000
_cell.angle_alpha   90.00
_cell.angle_beta   90.00
_cell.angle_gamma   90.00
#
_symmetry.space_group_name_H-M   'P 1'
#
loop_
_entity.id
_entity.type
_entity.pdbx_description
1 polymer ?
#
loop_
_entity_poly.entity_id
_entity_poly.type
_entity_poly.pdbx_seq_one_letter_code
_entity_poly.pdbx_strand_id
1 'polypeptide(L)'
;MFAYVNTYSQCTTCNNPIPGTTNYASKVGTDNIATGNNSFAGGITSRANGAQSFAFGSAAIADGANSFALGWGTLSNSNFAVSIGTSDTASGVGAMVLGTNSRAGGTGSLAMGNFVQAMSNYSMVIGTGFQPT
;
A
#
# COMPACT_ATOMS: atom_id res chain seq x y z
N MET A 1 -17.64 -21.63 -31.62
CA MET A 1 -16.22 -21.74 -31.21
C MET A 1 -16.06 -20.85 -29.99
N PHE A 2 -16.19 -21.42 -28.80
CA PHE A 2 -16.16 -20.69 -27.53
C PHE A 2 -14.71 -20.53 -27.07
N ALA A 3 -14.31 -19.30 -26.77
CA ALA A 3 -12.95 -18.99 -26.35
C ALA A 3 -12.66 -19.60 -24.98
N TYR A 4 -11.60 -20.41 -24.93
CA TYR A 4 -11.00 -20.98 -23.74
C TYR A 4 -10.37 -19.84 -22.93
N VAL A 5 -10.88 -19.55 -21.73
CA VAL A 5 -10.25 -18.58 -20.82
C VAL A 5 -9.31 -19.38 -19.90
N ASN A 6 -8.01 -19.32 -20.18
CA ASN A 6 -6.96 -19.91 -19.34
C ASN A 6 -6.84 -19.16 -18.00
N THR A 7 -6.84 -19.92 -16.91
CA THR A 7 -6.94 -19.51 -15.50
C THR A 7 -5.67 -18.92 -14.87
N TYR A 8 -4.87 -18.11 -15.58
CA TYR A 8 -3.62 -17.55 -15.03
C TYR A 8 -3.47 -16.01 -15.09
N SER A 9 -4.52 -15.26 -15.39
CA SER A 9 -4.45 -13.79 -15.47
C SER A 9 -5.78 -13.15 -15.06
N GLN A 10 -6.07 -13.14 -13.76
CA GLN A 10 -7.24 -12.49 -13.18
C GLN A 10 -7.09 -10.95 -13.18
N CYS A 11 -7.08 -10.33 -14.35
CA CYS A 11 -7.56 -8.95 -14.48
C CYS A 11 -9.08 -9.01 -14.37
N THR A 12 -9.65 -8.73 -13.19
CA THR A 12 -11.07 -9.09 -12.95
C THR A 12 -12.08 -8.01 -13.27
N THR A 13 -11.76 -6.71 -13.37
CA THR A 13 -12.80 -5.70 -13.69
C THR A 13 -12.23 -4.37 -14.20
N CYS A 14 -12.53 -3.98 -15.45
CA CYS A 14 -12.41 -2.59 -15.90
C CYS A 14 -13.75 -1.82 -15.83
N ASN A 15 -14.91 -2.44 -15.51
CA ASN A 15 -16.21 -1.74 -15.51
C ASN A 15 -17.41 -2.53 -14.94
N ASN A 16 -17.26 -3.39 -13.92
CA ASN A 16 -18.44 -4.05 -13.31
C ASN A 16 -18.36 -3.99 -11.77
N PRO A 17 -19.45 -3.63 -11.04
CA PRO A 17 -19.46 -3.72 -9.59
C PRO A 17 -19.26 -5.18 -9.18
N ILE A 18 -18.15 -5.49 -8.52
CA ILE A 18 -18.01 -6.79 -7.85
C ILE A 18 -19.00 -6.76 -6.67
N PRO A 19 -19.81 -7.81 -6.45
CA PRO A 19 -20.63 -7.92 -5.26
C PRO A 19 -19.75 -7.78 -4.01
N GLY A 20 -19.86 -6.66 -3.29
CA GLY A 20 -19.05 -6.36 -2.10
C GLY A 20 -17.88 -5.37 -2.29
N THR A 21 -17.69 -4.78 -3.47
CA THR A 21 -16.71 -3.69 -3.67
C THR A 21 -17.39 -2.36 -3.98
N THR A 22 -16.86 -1.29 -3.42
CA THR A 22 -17.31 0.10 -3.64
C THR A 22 -17.04 0.57 -5.08
N ASN A 23 -17.75 1.62 -5.52
CA ASN A 23 -18.07 1.93 -6.93
C ASN A 23 -16.96 1.97 -8.01
N TYR A 24 -15.65 1.93 -7.70
CA TYR A 24 -14.58 2.03 -8.72
C TYR A 24 -13.27 1.33 -8.31
N ALA A 25 -13.35 0.29 -7.46
CA ALA A 25 -12.16 -0.45 -7.05
C ALA A 25 -11.60 -1.31 -8.21
N SER A 26 -10.28 -1.34 -8.37
CA SER A 26 -9.59 -2.10 -9.42
C SER A 26 -8.52 -3.00 -8.81
N LYS A 27 -8.33 -4.20 -9.38
CA LYS A 27 -7.27 -5.11 -8.94
C LYS A 27 -6.62 -5.87 -10.09
N VAL A 28 -5.31 -6.11 -9.98
CA VAL A 28 -4.52 -6.79 -11.01
C VAL A 28 -3.53 -7.77 -10.38
N GLY A 29 -3.70 -9.06 -10.65
CA GLY A 29 -2.83 -10.13 -10.14
C GLY A 29 -3.58 -11.11 -9.22
N THR A 30 -2.86 -11.80 -8.34
CA THR A 30 -3.39 -12.94 -7.58
C THR A 30 -3.76 -12.55 -6.15
N ASP A 31 -4.96 -12.95 -5.71
CA ASP A 31 -5.45 -12.78 -4.32
C ASP A 31 -5.43 -11.36 -3.76
N ASN A 32 -5.57 -10.37 -4.63
CA ASN A 32 -5.62 -8.96 -4.24
C ASN A 32 -7.02 -8.56 -3.72
N ILE A 33 -7.03 -7.65 -2.74
CA ILE A 33 -8.24 -7.08 -2.12
C ILE A 33 -8.28 -5.57 -2.40
N ALA A 34 -9.31 -5.09 -3.07
CA ALA A 34 -9.54 -3.66 -3.27
C ALA A 34 -10.97 -3.35 -2.80
N THR A 35 -11.12 -2.92 -1.54
CA THR A 35 -12.43 -2.67 -0.90
C THR A 35 -12.75 -1.18 -0.80
N GLY A 36 -11.72 -0.33 -0.84
CA GLY A 36 -11.88 1.11 -0.79
C GLY A 36 -12.50 1.71 -2.06
N ASN A 37 -13.29 2.78 -1.92
CA ASN A 37 -13.90 3.46 -3.06
C ASN A 37 -12.81 4.08 -3.95
N ASN A 38 -12.83 3.84 -5.26
CA ASN A 38 -11.76 4.30 -6.17
C ASN A 38 -10.36 3.77 -5.78
N SER A 39 -10.28 2.59 -5.14
CA SER A 39 -9.00 1.98 -4.75
C SER A 39 -8.37 1.15 -5.87
N PHE A 40 -7.05 0.92 -5.77
CA PHE A 40 -6.31 0.05 -6.68
C PHE A 40 -5.40 -0.91 -5.91
N ALA A 41 -5.50 -2.22 -6.17
CA ALA A 41 -4.64 -3.25 -5.59
C ALA A 41 -3.97 -4.12 -6.67
N GLY A 42 -2.66 -4.03 -6.85
CA GLY A 42 -1.92 -4.80 -7.85
C GLY A 42 -0.75 -5.62 -7.29
N GLY A 43 -0.55 -6.84 -7.79
CA GLY A 43 0.53 -7.74 -7.36
C GLY A 43 0.03 -9.09 -6.88
N ILE A 44 0.60 -9.58 -5.78
CA ILE A 44 0.22 -10.83 -5.12
C ILE A 44 -0.21 -10.47 -3.70
N THR A 45 -1.41 -10.86 -3.29
CA THR A 45 -1.96 -10.63 -1.93
C THR A 45 -1.94 -9.16 -1.46
N SER A 46 -1.91 -8.19 -2.38
CA SER A 46 -1.97 -6.76 -2.06
C SER A 46 -3.37 -6.33 -1.61
N ARG A 47 -3.45 -5.29 -0.78
CA ARG A 47 -4.69 -4.81 -0.18
C ARG A 47 -4.80 -3.29 -0.24
N ALA A 48 -5.84 -2.78 -0.90
CA ALA A 48 -6.20 -1.38 -0.93
C ALA A 48 -7.57 -1.20 -0.24
N ASN A 49 -7.54 -0.99 1.08
CA ASN A 49 -8.75 -0.96 1.90
C ASN A 49 -9.31 0.46 2.10
N GLY A 50 -8.45 1.48 2.08
CA GLY A 50 -8.87 2.88 2.19
C GLY A 50 -9.53 3.44 0.92
N ALA A 51 -10.44 4.41 1.09
CA ALA A 51 -10.97 5.16 -0.05
C ALA A 51 -9.84 5.89 -0.79
N GLN A 52 -9.85 5.84 -2.13
CA GLN A 52 -8.83 6.39 -3.01
C GLN A 52 -7.41 5.87 -2.71
N SER A 53 -7.30 4.69 -2.09
CA SER A 53 -6.00 4.13 -1.75
C SER A 53 -5.37 3.36 -2.91
N PHE A 54 -4.05 3.29 -2.92
CA PHE A 54 -3.26 2.60 -3.93
C PHE A 54 -2.31 1.63 -3.25
N ALA A 55 -2.38 0.35 -3.60
CA ALA A 55 -1.46 -0.68 -3.15
C ALA A 55 -0.89 -1.42 -4.37
N PHE A 56 0.43 -1.44 -4.53
CA PHE A 56 1.07 -2.22 -5.58
C PHE A 56 2.33 -2.92 -5.07
N GLY A 57 2.41 -4.24 -5.25
CA GLY A 57 3.52 -5.06 -4.76
C GLY A 57 3.01 -6.30 -4.02
N SER A 58 3.89 -7.25 -3.77
CA SER A 58 3.50 -8.46 -3.03
C SER A 58 3.29 -8.12 -1.55
N ALA A 59 2.11 -8.45 -1.01
CA ALA A 59 1.68 -8.09 0.34
C ALA A 59 1.69 -6.57 0.67
N ALA A 60 1.61 -5.68 -0.32
CA ALA A 60 1.46 -4.25 -0.07
C ALA A 60 0.07 -3.93 0.50
N ILE A 61 -0.01 -3.07 1.52
CA ILE A 61 -1.26 -2.75 2.23
C ILE A 61 -1.42 -1.22 2.35
N ALA A 62 -2.53 -0.70 1.81
CA ALA A 62 -2.94 0.70 1.87
C ALA A 62 -4.30 0.82 2.58
N ASP A 63 -4.26 0.95 3.90
CA ASP A 63 -5.43 0.94 4.80
C ASP A 63 -6.04 2.33 5.01
N GLY A 64 -5.22 3.39 4.97
CA GLY A 64 -5.71 4.75 5.13
C GLY A 64 -6.45 5.29 3.90
N ALA A 65 -7.38 6.22 4.10
CA ALA A 65 -7.94 6.99 2.99
C ALA A 65 -6.84 7.82 2.30
N ASN A 66 -6.84 7.86 0.97
CA ASN A 66 -5.82 8.51 0.15
C ASN A 66 -4.39 7.99 0.42
N SER A 67 -4.25 6.78 0.97
CA SER A 67 -2.94 6.20 1.26
C SER A 67 -2.33 5.56 0.01
N PHE A 68 -0.99 5.46 0.01
CA PHE A 68 -0.22 4.94 -1.10
C PHE A 68 0.81 3.94 -0.56
N ALA A 69 0.74 2.68 -0.98
CA ALA A 69 1.68 1.62 -0.63
C ALA A 69 2.28 1.02 -1.91
N LEU A 70 3.60 1.08 -2.06
CA LEU A 70 4.31 0.57 -3.22
C LEU A 70 5.52 -0.27 -2.79
N GLY A 71 5.50 -1.56 -3.13
CA GLY A 71 6.59 -2.50 -2.92
C GLY A 71 6.21 -3.66 -1.98
N TRP A 72 7.20 -4.46 -1.56
CA TRP A 72 6.93 -5.71 -0.85
C TRP A 72 6.62 -5.47 0.62
N GLY A 73 5.48 -5.99 1.12
CA GLY A 73 5.14 -5.92 2.54
C GLY A 73 5.04 -4.50 3.12
N THR A 74 4.84 -3.49 2.28
CA THR A 74 4.68 -2.10 2.72
C THR A 74 3.32 -1.89 3.35
N LEU A 75 3.25 -0.99 4.34
CA LEU A 75 2.04 -0.76 5.13
C LEU A 75 1.78 0.74 5.37
N SER A 76 0.82 1.28 4.63
CA SER A 76 0.33 2.66 4.79
C SER A 76 -0.97 2.67 5.59
N ASN A 77 -0.85 2.69 6.92
CA ASN A 77 -1.97 2.48 7.86
C ASN A 77 -2.91 3.69 8.02
N SER A 78 -2.39 4.89 7.82
CA SER A 78 -3.08 6.14 8.16
C SER A 78 -3.51 6.93 6.93
N ASN A 79 -4.47 7.82 7.12
CA ASN A 79 -4.94 8.70 6.04
C ASN A 79 -3.77 9.52 5.49
N PHE A 80 -3.72 9.64 4.17
CA PHE A 80 -2.65 10.32 3.43
C PHE A 80 -1.24 9.72 3.64
N ALA A 81 -1.12 8.54 4.25
CA ALA A 81 0.16 7.91 4.49
C ALA A 81 0.74 7.33 3.18
N VAL A 82 2.05 7.46 3.02
CA VAL A 82 2.78 6.97 1.84
C VAL A 82 3.89 6.03 2.31
N SER A 83 3.98 4.83 1.76
CA SER A 83 5.05 3.87 2.01
C SER A 83 5.56 3.34 0.67
N ILE A 84 6.83 3.56 0.34
CA ILE A 84 7.43 3.08 -0.90
C ILE A 84 8.73 2.35 -0.56
N GLY A 85 8.78 1.05 -0.80
CA GLY A 85 9.92 0.27 -0.35
C GLY A 85 9.67 -1.21 -0.08
N THR A 86 10.35 -1.73 0.93
CA THR A 86 10.25 -3.13 1.37
C THR A 86 10.04 -3.16 2.88
N SER A 87 8.96 -3.76 3.37
CA SER A 87 8.62 -3.82 4.81
C SER A 87 8.51 -2.47 5.52
N ASP A 88 8.20 -1.41 4.77
CA ASP A 88 8.04 -0.07 5.35
C ASP A 88 6.67 0.09 6.02
N THR A 89 6.60 0.93 7.07
CA THR A 89 5.35 1.22 7.77
C THR A 89 5.15 2.72 7.99
N ALA A 90 4.19 3.33 7.29
CA ALA A 90 3.71 4.68 7.55
C ALA A 90 2.45 4.62 8.44
N SER A 91 2.60 4.93 9.73
CA SER A 91 1.52 4.89 10.74
C SER A 91 0.97 6.27 11.10
N GLY A 92 1.69 7.37 10.84
CA GLY A 92 1.16 8.71 11.11
C GLY A 92 0.25 9.22 9.99
N VAL A 93 -0.70 10.11 10.32
CA VAL A 93 -1.51 10.80 9.31
C VAL A 93 -0.59 11.68 8.46
N GLY A 94 -0.63 11.51 7.13
CA GLY A 94 0.28 12.19 6.21
C GLY A 94 1.76 11.79 6.37
N ALA A 95 2.05 10.69 7.07
CA ALA A 95 3.41 10.20 7.22
C ALA A 95 3.92 9.58 5.92
N MET A 96 5.20 9.75 5.64
CA MET A 96 5.85 9.25 4.43
C MET A 96 7.04 8.38 4.79
N VAL A 97 7.13 7.19 4.19
CA VAL A 97 8.27 6.28 4.28
C VAL A 97 8.77 5.96 2.88
N LEU A 98 10.07 6.08 2.67
CA LEU A 98 10.75 5.75 1.42
C LEU A 98 11.99 4.93 1.75
N GLY A 99 11.94 3.60 1.67
CA GLY A 99 13.10 2.80 2.08
C GLY A 99 12.94 1.29 2.18
N THR A 100 13.62 0.72 3.18
CA THR A 100 13.52 -0.69 3.52
C THR A 100 13.49 -0.82 5.02
N ASN A 101 12.43 -1.46 5.52
CA ASN A 101 12.23 -1.79 6.92
C ASN A 101 12.26 -0.55 7.82
N SER A 102 11.69 0.55 7.32
CA SER A 102 11.65 1.87 7.95
C SER A 102 10.24 2.21 8.43
N ARG A 103 10.15 3.15 9.37
CA ARG A 103 8.87 3.53 10.00
C ARG A 103 8.71 5.05 10.15
N ALA A 104 7.57 5.57 9.70
CA ALA A 104 7.14 6.94 10.00
C ALA A 104 5.89 6.88 10.89
N GLY A 105 6.09 7.11 12.19
CA GLY A 105 5.04 6.99 13.20
C GLY A 105 4.35 8.30 13.57
N GLY A 106 5.03 9.43 13.38
CA GLY A 106 4.50 10.75 13.69
C GLY A 106 3.58 11.30 12.60
N THR A 107 2.61 12.13 12.99
CA THR A 107 1.78 12.88 12.03
C THR A 107 2.67 13.77 11.16
N GLY A 108 2.54 13.68 9.84
CA GLY A 108 3.35 14.44 8.88
C GLY A 108 4.84 14.16 8.94
N SER A 109 5.26 13.01 9.50
CA SER A 109 6.69 12.67 9.58
C SER A 109 7.21 12.05 8.29
N LEU A 110 8.51 12.19 8.03
CA LEU A 110 9.22 11.59 6.89
C LEU A 110 10.34 10.68 7.40
N ALA A 111 10.32 9.41 6.99
CA ALA A 111 11.40 8.46 7.21
C ALA A 111 11.95 7.98 5.86
N MET A 112 13.19 8.34 5.52
CA MET A 112 13.81 7.97 4.26
C MET A 112 15.12 7.21 4.47
N GLY A 113 15.23 6.04 3.86
CA GLY A 113 16.38 5.15 3.92
C GLY A 113 16.07 3.83 4.63
N ASN A 114 17.10 3.11 5.07
CA ASN A 114 16.98 1.73 5.54
C ASN A 114 17.03 1.68 7.08
N PHE A 115 16.05 1.04 7.72
CA PHE A 115 15.95 0.92 9.20
C PHE A 115 15.74 2.23 9.97
N VAL A 116 15.27 3.30 9.32
CA VAL A 116 15.06 4.59 9.98
C VAL A 116 13.68 4.70 10.64
N GLN A 117 13.59 5.50 11.70
CA GLN A 117 12.35 5.69 12.47
C GLN A 117 12.06 7.19 12.72
N ALA A 118 11.07 7.75 12.05
CA ALA A 118 10.58 9.11 12.26
C ALA A 118 9.30 9.09 13.13
N MET A 119 9.48 8.96 14.44
CA MET A 119 8.39 8.71 15.40
C MET A 119 7.71 9.97 15.95
N SER A 120 8.35 11.13 15.82
CA SER A 120 7.80 12.40 16.30
C SER A 120 6.96 13.10 15.22
N ASN A 121 5.91 13.81 15.63
CA ASN A 121 5.12 14.61 14.70
C ASN A 121 6.00 15.62 13.96
N TYR A 122 5.78 15.76 12.65
CA TYR A 122 6.49 16.67 11.75
C TYR A 122 8.01 16.45 11.70
N SER A 123 8.50 15.31 12.21
CA SER A 123 9.92 14.99 12.18
C SER A 123 10.36 14.45 10.83
N MET A 124 11.63 14.66 10.51
CA MET A 124 12.26 14.13 9.32
C MET A 124 13.52 13.36 9.73
N VAL A 125 13.62 12.12 9.26
CA VAL A 125 14.80 11.26 9.45
C VAL A 125 15.23 10.74 8.09
N ILE A 126 16.48 10.99 7.73
CA ILE A 126 17.07 10.55 6.47
C ILE A 126 18.40 9.86 6.79
N GLY A 127 18.58 8.61 6.34
CA GLY A 127 19.83 7.89 6.49
C GLY A 127 19.66 6.39 6.63
N THR A 128 20.59 5.76 7.32
CA THR A 128 20.54 4.32 7.65
C THR A 128 20.44 4.17 9.15
N GLY A 129 19.37 3.52 9.61
CA GLY A 129 19.28 3.06 10.98
C GLY A 129 20.05 1.76 11.20
N PHE A 130 20.05 1.32 12.45
CA PHE A 130 20.68 0.09 12.87
C PHE A 130 19.61 -1.02 12.93
N GLN A 131 19.79 -2.11 12.18
CA GLN A 131 19.03 -3.35 12.37
C GLN A 131 19.81 -4.24 13.35
N PRO A 132 19.32 -4.49 14.58
CA PRO A 132 19.92 -5.50 15.44
C PRO A 132 19.77 -6.86 14.75
N THR A 133 20.89 -7.56 14.58
CA THR A 133 20.94 -8.97 14.15
C THR A 133 20.60 -9.90 15.30
#